data_AF-A0A9X9LP66-F1
#
_entry.id   AF-A0A9X9LP66-F1
#
_cell.length_a   1.000
_cell.length_b   1.000
_cell.length_c   1.000
_cell.angle_alpha   90.00
_cell.angle_beta   90.00
_cell.angle_gamma   90.00
#
_symmetry.space_group_name_H-M   'P 1'
#
loop_
_entity.id
_entity.type
_entity.pdbx_description
1 polymer ?
#
loop_
_entity_poly.entity_id
_entity_poly.type
_entity_poly.pdbx_seq_one_letter_code
_entity_poly.pdbx_strand_id
1 'polypeptide(L)'
;MTHRVLLLTALVLCDGFNLETEKAAIFQENARSFGHSVVQLEGSRFVVGAPQEIKAANQTGGLYQCDYSTGKCESIHLQAPLEAVNMSLGLSLAFATNPFRLLACGPTVHQTCKENTYVNGFCFLFGSNLWQQPQTFPSKLRECPRQDSDIAFLIDGSGSIIPSDFQRMKAFVSTVMDLFKKSKTLFSLMQFSEDFQLHFTFNQFKKNPDPEFLVKPIRQLYGRTHTATGIRKVVRELFHSSRGARENVFKILVVITDGEKFGDPLDYKDVIPEADREGIIRYVIGVGWQLY
;
A
#
# COMPACT_ATOMS: atom_id res chain seq x y z
N MET A 1 59.33 -73.81 12.36
CA MET A 1 58.68 -72.95 13.39
C MET A 1 58.31 -71.63 12.72
N THR A 2 57.02 -71.36 12.57
CA THR A 2 56.46 -70.18 11.89
C THR A 2 56.34 -69.00 12.86
N HIS A 3 56.93 -67.85 12.55
CA HIS A 3 56.76 -66.61 13.31
C HIS A 3 55.44 -65.93 12.93
N ARG A 4 54.52 -65.83 13.90
CA ARG A 4 53.34 -64.97 13.80
C ARG A 4 53.70 -63.58 14.30
N VAL A 5 53.71 -62.59 13.41
CA VAL A 5 53.76 -61.17 13.76
C VAL A 5 52.34 -60.74 14.10
N LEU A 6 52.11 -60.36 15.36
CA LEU A 6 50.84 -59.78 15.81
C LEU A 6 50.91 -58.27 15.54
N LEU A 7 50.18 -57.78 14.53
CA LEU A 7 49.90 -56.35 14.37
C LEU A 7 48.77 -55.97 15.34
N LEU A 8 49.11 -55.29 16.43
CA LEU A 8 48.16 -54.58 17.28
C LEU A 8 47.81 -53.25 16.59
N THR A 9 46.67 -53.22 15.91
CA THR A 9 46.05 -51.95 15.51
C THR A 9 45.43 -51.30 16.73
N ALA A 10 46.11 -50.30 17.30
CA ALA A 10 45.52 -49.39 18.26
C ALA A 10 44.49 -48.51 17.54
N LEU A 11 43.21 -48.83 17.70
CA LEU A 11 42.11 -47.92 17.35
C LEU A 11 42.14 -46.78 18.37
N VAL A 12 42.75 -45.66 18.00
CA VAL A 12 42.59 -44.40 18.73
C VAL A 12 41.15 -43.94 18.50
N LEU A 13 40.33 -44.05 19.55
CA LEU A 13 39.02 -43.38 19.62
C LEU A 13 39.29 -41.88 19.56
N CYS A 14 39.11 -41.28 18.39
CA CYS A 14 39.20 -39.84 18.20
C CYS A 14 37.86 -39.25 18.65
N ASP A 15 37.72 -39.01 19.96
CA ASP A 15 36.56 -38.30 20.48
C ASP A 15 36.67 -36.83 20.04
N GLY A 16 35.90 -36.47 19.01
CA GLY A 16 35.81 -35.11 18.51
C GLY A 16 35.01 -34.19 19.44
N PHE A 17 35.50 -33.93 20.66
CA PHE A 17 34.97 -32.89 21.54
C PHE A 17 36.00 -31.75 21.69
N ASN A 18 35.81 -30.65 20.98
CA ASN A 18 36.66 -29.45 21.08
C ASN A 18 35.90 -28.19 21.55
N LEU A 19 34.68 -28.38 22.07
CA LEU A 19 33.91 -27.32 22.73
C LEU A 19 34.17 -27.38 24.24
N GLU A 20 34.69 -26.29 24.79
CA GLU A 20 34.81 -26.08 26.24
C GLU A 20 33.41 -25.87 26.83
N THR A 21 33.02 -26.71 27.78
CA THR A 21 31.67 -26.71 28.38
C THR A 21 31.67 -26.32 29.85
N GLU A 22 32.81 -26.35 30.54
CA GLU A 22 32.90 -26.04 31.97
C GLU A 22 32.98 -24.53 32.23
N LYS A 23 33.63 -23.78 31.32
CA LYS A 23 33.86 -22.33 31.45
C LYS A 23 33.06 -21.52 30.43
N ALA A 24 31.79 -21.87 30.24
CA ALA A 24 30.91 -21.17 29.31
C ALA A 24 30.59 -19.74 29.81
N ALA A 25 30.69 -18.75 28.91
CA ALA A 25 30.20 -17.41 29.18
C ALA A 25 28.68 -17.36 29.00
N ILE A 26 27.96 -16.90 30.03
CA ILE A 26 26.51 -16.82 30.04
C ILE A 26 26.08 -15.36 30.03
N PHE A 27 25.28 -14.99 29.03
CA PHE A 27 24.70 -13.66 28.89
C PHE A 27 23.20 -13.72 29.18
N GLN A 28 22.72 -12.84 30.06
CA GLN A 28 21.33 -12.78 30.47
C GLN A 28 20.87 -11.32 30.52
N GLU A 29 19.71 -11.07 29.92
CA GLU A 29 19.05 -9.77 29.94
C GLU A 29 17.58 -9.95 30.33
N ASN A 30 16.99 -8.96 30.99
CA ASN A 30 15.58 -8.98 31.37
C ASN A 30 14.67 -8.58 30.18
N ALA A 31 14.88 -9.22 29.04
CA ALA A 31 14.10 -9.03 27.83
C ALA A 31 13.45 -10.35 27.42
N ARG A 32 12.14 -10.32 27.15
CA ARG A 32 11.40 -11.52 26.75
C ARG A 32 12.01 -12.09 25.47
N SER A 33 12.26 -13.40 25.45
CA SER A 33 12.90 -14.13 24.36
C SER A 33 14.31 -13.65 23.98
N PHE A 34 15.03 -13.01 24.89
CA PHE A 34 16.45 -12.75 24.69
C PHE A 34 17.20 -14.05 24.37
N GLY A 35 18.04 -14.03 23.35
CA GLY A 35 18.76 -15.22 22.87
C GLY A 35 18.02 -15.98 21.77
N HIS A 36 16.86 -15.51 21.30
CA HIS A 36 16.10 -16.19 20.24
C HIS A 36 16.90 -16.30 18.93
N SER A 37 17.61 -15.23 18.56
CA SER A 37 18.53 -15.23 17.43
C SER A 37 19.86 -14.64 17.85
N VAL A 38 20.94 -15.17 17.30
CA VAL A 38 22.30 -14.72 17.59
C VAL A 38 23.09 -14.66 16.30
N VAL A 39 23.92 -13.63 16.14
CA VAL A 39 24.87 -13.55 15.04
C VAL A 39 26.21 -13.01 15.54
N GLN A 40 27.28 -13.71 15.20
CA GLN A 40 28.63 -13.28 15.56
C GLN A 40 29.09 -12.17 14.62
N LEU A 41 29.64 -11.10 15.20
CA LEU A 41 30.31 -10.03 14.47
C LEU A 41 31.83 -10.28 14.47
N GLU A 42 32.60 -9.38 13.88
CA GLU A 42 34.06 -9.44 13.97
C GLU A 42 34.56 -9.26 15.42
N GLY A 43 35.59 -10.04 15.78
CA GLY A 43 36.21 -10.02 17.10
C GLY A 43 35.39 -10.75 18.16
N SER A 44 35.27 -10.14 19.35
CA SER A 44 34.56 -10.68 20.51
C SER A 44 33.07 -10.31 20.55
N ARG A 45 32.58 -9.57 19.55
CA ARG A 45 31.23 -8.99 19.55
C ARG A 45 30.23 -9.89 18.86
N PHE A 46 29.00 -9.86 19.33
CA PHE A 46 27.87 -10.54 18.71
C PHE A 46 26.57 -9.76 18.97
N VAL A 47 25.55 -10.01 18.18
CA VAL A 47 24.23 -9.39 18.33
C VAL A 47 23.22 -10.46 18.69
N VAL A 48 22.36 -10.13 19.64
CA VAL A 48 21.29 -10.99 20.14
C VAL A 48 19.93 -10.34 19.88
N GLY A 49 19.00 -11.11 19.33
CA GLY A 49 17.62 -10.71 19.14
C GLY A 49 16.72 -11.14 20.30
N ALA A 50 15.76 -10.27 20.65
CA ALA A 50 14.72 -10.50 21.66
C ALA A 50 13.32 -10.17 21.09
N PRO A 51 12.79 -10.99 20.14
CA PRO A 51 11.61 -10.66 19.33
C PRO A 51 10.31 -10.41 20.12
N GLN A 52 10.17 -10.96 21.32
CA GLN A 52 8.99 -10.80 22.18
C GLN A 52 9.14 -9.68 23.23
N GLU A 53 10.26 -8.96 23.25
CA GLU A 53 10.43 -7.79 24.12
C GLU A 53 9.43 -6.69 23.71
N ILE A 54 8.77 -6.07 24.67
CA ILE A 54 7.82 -4.97 24.40
C ILE A 54 8.55 -3.66 24.66
N LYS A 55 8.89 -2.91 23.60
CA LYS A 55 9.59 -1.62 23.71
C LYS A 55 8.62 -0.45 23.93
N ALA A 56 7.45 -0.51 23.30
CA ALA A 56 6.38 0.48 23.43
C ALA A 56 5.03 -0.15 23.05
N ALA A 57 3.94 0.62 23.16
CA ALA A 57 2.65 0.21 22.61
C ALA A 57 2.79 -0.11 21.11
N ASN A 58 2.30 -1.28 20.69
CA ASN A 58 2.38 -1.77 19.31
C ASN A 58 3.81 -1.95 18.76
N GLN A 59 4.83 -2.02 19.62
CA GLN A 59 6.22 -2.25 19.22
C GLN A 59 6.81 -3.43 19.98
N THR A 60 7.11 -4.50 19.24
CA THR A 60 7.76 -5.71 19.75
C THR A 60 9.10 -5.97 19.07
N GLY A 61 10.02 -6.49 19.86
CA GLY A 61 11.36 -6.89 19.46
C GLY A 61 12.44 -5.92 19.90
N GLY A 62 13.56 -6.49 20.32
CA GLY A 62 14.77 -5.78 20.71
C GLY A 62 16.02 -6.39 20.12
N LEU A 63 17.07 -5.59 20.05
CA LEU A 63 18.40 -5.98 19.62
C LEU A 63 19.41 -5.57 20.69
N TYR A 64 20.37 -6.44 20.95
CA TYR A 64 21.41 -6.23 21.95
C TYR A 64 22.77 -6.52 21.31
N GLN A 65 23.74 -5.62 21.49
CA GLN A 65 25.13 -5.89 21.17
C GLN A 65 25.82 -6.39 22.43
N CYS A 66 26.42 -7.57 22.37
CA CYS A 66 27.16 -8.17 23.46
C CYS A 66 28.63 -8.31 23.10
N ASP A 67 29.50 -8.29 24.11
CA ASP A 67 30.95 -8.45 23.93
C ASP A 67 31.50 -9.48 24.92
N TYR A 68 32.11 -10.54 24.38
CA TYR A 68 32.72 -11.61 25.17
C TYR A 68 33.82 -11.12 26.12
N SER A 69 34.61 -10.13 25.71
CA SER A 69 35.73 -9.61 26.50
C SER A 69 35.29 -8.85 27.74
N THR A 70 34.11 -8.22 27.69
CA THR A 70 33.57 -7.42 28.79
C THR A 70 32.49 -8.15 29.58
N GLY A 71 31.89 -9.21 29.01
CA GLY A 71 30.76 -9.92 29.60
C GLY A 71 29.47 -9.08 29.66
N LYS A 72 29.37 -8.01 28.85
CA LYS A 72 28.23 -7.08 28.87
C LYS A 72 27.43 -7.13 27.58
N CYS A 73 26.14 -6.84 27.69
CA CYS A 73 25.22 -6.58 26.59
C CYS A 73 24.64 -5.16 26.72
N GLU A 74 24.49 -4.48 25.59
CA GLU A 74 23.88 -3.14 25.52
C GLU A 74 22.76 -3.13 24.49
N SER A 75 21.61 -2.55 24.86
CA SER A 75 20.46 -2.43 23.96
C SER A 75 20.78 -1.47 22.80
N ILE A 76 20.56 -1.94 21.58
CA ILE A 76 20.64 -1.12 20.36
C ILE A 76 19.33 -0.34 20.23
N HIS A 77 19.42 0.98 20.32
CA HIS A 77 18.26 1.87 20.23
C HIS A 77 18.00 2.24 18.77
N LEU A 78 16.77 2.06 18.32
CA LEU A 78 16.35 2.33 16.94
C LEU A 78 14.96 2.97 16.91
N GLN A 79 14.76 3.84 15.93
CA GLN A 79 13.45 4.47 15.67
C GLN A 79 12.73 3.65 14.60
N ALA A 80 11.84 2.76 15.03
CA ALA A 80 10.98 2.04 14.11
C ALA A 80 9.85 2.94 13.59
N PRO A 81 9.47 2.84 12.30
CA PRO A 81 8.31 3.56 11.78
C PRO A 81 7.02 3.13 12.49
N LEU A 82 6.07 4.07 12.62
CA LEU A 82 4.79 3.84 13.31
C LEU A 82 3.95 2.74 12.63
N GLU A 83 4.15 2.56 11.33
CA GLU A 83 3.45 1.56 10.51
C GLU A 83 3.94 0.13 10.78
N ALA A 84 5.10 -0.03 11.44
CA ALA A 84 5.73 -1.33 11.63
C ALA A 84 5.30 -2.01 12.94
N VAL A 85 3.99 -2.21 13.06
CA VAL A 85 3.31 -2.70 14.26
C VAL A 85 3.70 -4.15 14.59
N ASN A 86 4.13 -4.39 15.83
CA ASN A 86 4.45 -5.70 16.39
C ASN A 86 5.38 -6.55 15.49
N MET A 87 6.42 -5.92 14.94
CA MET A 87 7.28 -6.54 13.95
C MET A 87 8.08 -7.76 14.45
N SER A 88 8.19 -7.94 15.77
CA SER A 88 9.07 -8.96 16.39
C SER A 88 10.51 -8.81 15.95
N LEU A 89 11.05 -7.59 16.06
CA LEU A 89 12.42 -7.27 15.66
C LEU A 89 13.44 -8.17 16.35
N GLY A 90 14.39 -8.68 15.57
CA GLY A 90 15.39 -9.64 16.07
C GLY A 90 14.91 -11.08 16.01
N LEU A 91 13.81 -11.38 15.31
CA LEU A 91 13.47 -12.77 14.99
C LEU A 91 14.48 -13.38 14.02
N SER A 92 15.03 -12.57 13.10
CA SER A 92 16.05 -13.00 12.14
C SER A 92 17.18 -11.99 12.03
N LEU A 93 18.42 -12.49 12.11
CA LEU A 93 19.66 -11.73 11.99
C LEU A 93 20.54 -12.34 10.92
N ALA A 94 21.25 -11.51 10.16
CA ALA A 94 22.28 -11.93 9.23
C ALA A 94 23.43 -10.93 9.23
N PHE A 95 24.67 -11.42 9.11
CA PHE A 95 25.87 -10.60 9.11
C PHE A 95 26.78 -10.95 7.94
N ALA A 96 27.35 -9.92 7.31
CA ALA A 96 28.39 -10.03 6.30
C ALA A 96 29.58 -9.16 6.70
N THR A 97 30.80 -9.65 6.47
CA THR A 97 32.05 -8.97 6.85
C THR A 97 32.60 -8.07 5.75
N ASN A 98 32.29 -8.33 4.48
CA ASN A 98 32.81 -7.56 3.35
C ASN A 98 31.72 -7.13 2.34
N PRO A 99 31.19 -5.90 2.46
CA PRO A 99 31.42 -4.92 3.52
C PRO A 99 30.73 -5.31 4.83
N PHE A 100 31.16 -4.74 5.96
CA PHE A 100 30.48 -4.93 7.25
C PHE A 100 29.01 -4.51 7.13
N ARG A 101 28.11 -5.49 7.21
CA ARG A 101 26.66 -5.29 7.12
C ARG A 101 25.96 -6.23 8.06
N LEU A 102 25.22 -5.66 9.01
CA LEU A 102 24.29 -6.41 9.85
C LEU A 102 22.87 -6.12 9.37
N LEU A 103 22.12 -7.16 9.04
CA LEU A 103 20.70 -7.10 8.72
C LEU A 103 19.91 -7.69 9.89
N ALA A 104 19.03 -6.89 10.47
CA ALA A 104 18.09 -7.34 11.49
C ALA A 104 16.66 -7.12 11.04
N CYS A 105 15.84 -8.16 11.08
CA CYS A 105 14.46 -8.09 10.59
C CYS A 105 13.45 -8.52 11.64
N GLY A 106 12.27 -7.90 11.54
CA GLY A 106 11.03 -8.32 12.16
C GLY A 106 10.02 -8.75 11.07
N PRO A 107 9.75 -10.05 10.89
CA PRO A 107 8.91 -10.56 9.81
C PRO A 107 7.40 -10.58 10.13
N THR A 108 6.98 -10.03 11.29
CA THR A 108 5.58 -10.09 11.75
C THR A 108 4.90 -8.74 11.77
N VAL A 109 5.25 -7.82 10.86
CA VAL A 109 4.57 -6.53 10.79
C VAL A 109 3.11 -6.75 10.41
N HIS A 110 2.21 -6.47 11.34
CA HIS A 110 0.77 -6.60 11.13
C HIS A 110 0.22 -5.36 10.44
N GLN A 111 -0.48 -5.56 9.32
CA GLN A 111 -1.15 -4.49 8.59
C GLN A 111 -2.59 -4.89 8.28
N THR A 112 -3.55 -4.23 8.93
CA THR A 112 -4.97 -4.45 8.68
C THR A 112 -5.47 -3.55 7.54
N CYS A 113 -6.09 -4.16 6.54
CA CYS A 113 -6.63 -3.51 5.35
C CYS A 113 -8.08 -3.98 5.13
N LYS A 114 -9.05 -3.14 5.55
CA LYS A 114 -10.46 -3.53 5.66
C LYS A 114 -10.61 -4.78 6.55
N GLU A 115 -11.10 -5.88 5.99
CA GLU A 115 -11.35 -7.16 6.68
C GLU A 115 -10.12 -8.09 6.69
N ASN A 116 -9.08 -7.77 5.90
CA ASN A 116 -7.89 -8.62 5.78
C ASN A 116 -6.74 -8.12 6.65
N THR A 117 -6.03 -9.02 7.30
CA THR A 117 -4.75 -8.74 7.97
C THR A 117 -3.60 -9.31 7.15
N TYR A 118 -2.71 -8.44 6.71
CA TYR A 118 -1.47 -8.80 6.03
C TYR A 118 -0.33 -8.90 7.05
N VAL A 119 0.59 -9.83 6.80
CA VAL A 119 1.83 -9.98 7.56
C VAL A 119 2.99 -9.66 6.63
N ASN A 120 3.72 -8.60 6.94
CA ASN A 120 4.87 -8.14 6.17
C ASN A 120 6.17 -8.26 6.98
N GLY A 121 7.31 -8.20 6.30
CA GLY A 121 8.61 -8.05 6.94
C GLY A 121 9.17 -6.65 6.83
N PHE A 122 9.87 -6.21 7.88
CA PHE A 122 10.64 -4.98 7.88
C PHE A 122 12.02 -5.21 8.49
N CYS A 123 13.04 -4.60 7.91
CA CYS A 123 14.43 -4.83 8.24
C CYS A 123 15.20 -3.53 8.40
N PHE A 124 16.25 -3.61 9.20
CA PHE A 124 17.25 -2.56 9.39
C PHE A 124 18.62 -3.09 8.97
N LEU A 125 19.28 -2.34 8.10
CA LEU A 125 20.61 -2.62 7.58
C LEU A 125 21.61 -1.66 8.21
N PHE A 126 22.42 -2.16 9.12
CA PHE A 126 23.43 -1.42 9.85
C PHE A 126 24.79 -1.49 9.13
N GLY A 127 25.55 -0.39 9.26
CA GLY A 127 26.97 -0.36 8.91
C GLY A 127 27.85 -0.80 10.08
N SER A 128 29.14 -0.47 10.03
CA SER A 128 30.12 -0.81 11.08
C SER A 128 29.82 -0.19 12.45
N ASN A 129 29.11 0.94 12.48
CA ASN A 129 28.66 1.58 13.71
C ASN A 129 27.15 1.30 13.92
N LEU A 130 26.83 0.39 14.85
CA LEU A 130 25.45 0.00 15.16
C LEU A 130 24.63 1.10 15.86
N TRP A 131 25.27 2.19 16.30
CA TRP A 131 24.63 3.33 16.96
C TRP A 131 24.19 4.43 15.99
N GLN A 132 24.59 4.34 14.72
CA GLN A 132 24.09 5.22 13.67
C GLN A 132 22.73 4.74 13.18
N GLN A 133 21.90 5.68 12.70
CA GLN A 133 20.61 5.33 12.12
C GLN A 133 20.79 4.37 10.93
N PRO A 134 20.23 3.15 11.00
CA PRO A 134 20.37 2.17 9.94
C PRO A 134 19.51 2.52 8.71
N GLN A 135 19.87 1.93 7.57
CA GLN A 135 19.01 1.97 6.38
C GLN A 135 17.84 1.00 6.57
N THR A 136 16.64 1.37 6.14
CA THR A 136 15.46 0.50 6.25
C THR A 136 15.19 -0.27 4.97
N PHE A 137 14.72 -1.51 5.10
CA PHE A 137 14.35 -2.36 3.98
C PHE A 137 13.04 -3.12 4.26
N PRO A 138 12.00 -3.01 3.43
CA PRO A 138 11.89 -2.10 2.28
C PRO A 138 11.91 -0.62 2.72
N SER A 139 12.21 0.31 1.80
CA SER A 139 12.23 1.76 2.09
C SER A 139 10.85 2.31 2.48
N LYS A 140 9.78 1.61 2.10
CA LYS A 140 8.40 1.89 2.49
C LYS A 140 7.65 0.56 2.60
N LEU A 141 6.81 0.40 3.62
CA LEU A 141 5.90 -0.73 3.71
C LEU A 141 4.85 -0.67 2.59
N ARG A 142 4.41 -1.84 2.14
CA ARG A 142 3.43 -1.96 1.06
C ARG A 142 2.11 -1.32 1.52
N GLU A 143 1.52 -0.49 0.67
CA GLU A 143 0.19 0.07 0.95
C GLU A 143 -0.88 -1.03 0.83
N CYS A 144 -1.98 -0.88 1.57
CA CYS A 144 -3.15 -1.73 1.42
C CYS A 144 -3.58 -1.76 -0.06
N PRO A 145 -3.95 -2.93 -0.60
CA PRO A 145 -4.53 -2.99 -1.94
C PRO A 145 -5.72 -2.04 -2.03
N ARG A 146 -5.56 -0.96 -2.78
CA ARG A 146 -6.67 -0.07 -3.12
C ARG A 146 -7.49 -0.80 -4.16
N GLN A 147 -8.78 -0.97 -3.91
CA GLN A 147 -9.68 -1.54 -4.90
C GLN A 147 -9.76 -0.55 -6.06
N ASP A 148 -9.43 -1.03 -7.26
CA ASP A 148 -9.47 -0.23 -8.48
C ASP A 148 -10.89 0.34 -8.69
N SER A 149 -11.00 1.45 -9.40
CA SER A 149 -12.29 2.11 -9.65
C SER A 149 -12.37 2.68 -11.06
N ASP A 150 -13.55 2.62 -11.66
CA ASP A 150 -13.90 3.31 -12.89
C ASP A 150 -14.88 4.42 -12.54
N ILE A 151 -14.46 5.66 -12.74
CA ILE A 151 -15.25 6.85 -12.40
C ILE A 151 -15.75 7.52 -13.69
N ALA A 152 -17.05 7.56 -13.89
CA ALA A 152 -17.69 8.30 -14.98
C ALA A 152 -18.23 9.63 -14.44
N PHE A 153 -17.78 10.74 -15.03
CA PHE A 153 -18.38 12.05 -14.82
C PHE A 153 -19.53 12.27 -15.80
N LEU A 154 -20.68 12.67 -15.27
CA LEU A 154 -21.81 13.20 -16.02
C LEU A 154 -21.99 14.66 -15.63
N ILE A 155 -21.49 15.57 -16.48
CA ILE A 155 -21.49 17.00 -16.18
C ILE A 155 -22.62 17.72 -16.92
N ASP A 156 -23.31 18.60 -16.22
CA ASP A 156 -24.37 19.43 -16.75
C ASP A 156 -23.79 20.57 -17.59
N GLY A 157 -24.19 20.60 -18.85
CA GLY A 157 -23.85 21.62 -19.82
C GLY A 157 -25.05 22.43 -20.25
N SER A 158 -26.18 22.35 -19.55
CA SER A 158 -27.43 23.05 -19.90
C SER A 158 -27.32 24.57 -19.81
N GLY A 159 -28.36 25.26 -20.27
CA GLY A 159 -28.43 26.73 -20.30
C GLY A 159 -28.58 27.39 -18.93
N SER A 160 -28.98 26.65 -17.89
CA SER A 160 -29.10 27.17 -16.51
C SER A 160 -27.73 27.33 -15.85
N ILE A 161 -26.74 26.54 -16.26
CA ILE A 161 -25.35 26.65 -15.81
C ILE A 161 -24.69 27.92 -16.40
N ILE A 162 -24.28 28.85 -15.54
CA ILE A 162 -23.53 30.03 -16.00
C ILE A 162 -22.09 29.65 -16.40
N PRO A 163 -21.47 30.37 -17.36
CA PRO A 163 -20.15 29.99 -17.88
C PRO A 163 -19.04 29.87 -16.83
N SER A 164 -19.07 30.69 -15.77
CA SER A 164 -18.10 30.61 -14.68
C SER A 164 -18.26 29.34 -13.85
N ASP A 165 -19.48 28.88 -13.63
CA ASP A 165 -19.77 27.65 -12.91
C ASP A 165 -19.40 26.42 -13.76
N PHE A 166 -19.64 26.47 -15.08
CA PHE A 166 -19.12 25.45 -15.98
C PHE A 166 -17.59 25.33 -15.94
N GLN A 167 -16.86 26.47 -15.85
CA GLN A 167 -15.40 26.41 -15.64
C GLN A 167 -15.03 25.80 -14.28
N ARG A 168 -15.77 26.09 -13.20
CA ARG A 168 -15.55 25.47 -11.89
C ARG A 168 -15.79 23.96 -11.92
N MET A 169 -16.84 23.51 -12.61
CA MET A 169 -17.13 22.08 -12.81
C MET A 169 -15.97 21.38 -13.51
N LYS A 170 -15.43 21.98 -14.59
CA LYS A 170 -14.25 21.45 -15.28
C LYS A 170 -13.02 21.40 -14.37
N ALA A 171 -12.77 22.46 -13.60
CA ALA A 171 -11.66 22.51 -12.66
C ALA A 171 -11.79 21.44 -11.57
N PHE A 172 -13.00 21.21 -11.07
CA PHE A 172 -13.31 20.13 -10.13
C PHE A 172 -12.98 18.76 -10.73
N VAL A 173 -13.44 18.47 -11.95
CA VAL A 173 -13.13 17.23 -12.65
C VAL A 173 -11.61 17.02 -12.76
N SER A 174 -10.87 18.02 -13.25
CA SER A 174 -9.41 17.93 -13.37
C SER A 174 -8.73 17.69 -12.01
N THR A 175 -9.16 18.40 -10.97
CA THR A 175 -8.63 18.25 -9.60
C THR A 175 -8.85 16.84 -9.08
N VAL A 176 -10.04 16.28 -9.26
CA VAL A 176 -10.32 14.90 -8.86
C VAL A 176 -9.44 13.93 -9.62
N MET A 177 -9.31 14.08 -10.95
CA MET A 177 -8.44 13.20 -11.74
C MET A 177 -6.98 13.22 -11.25
N ASP A 178 -6.46 14.40 -10.92
CA ASP A 178 -5.09 14.56 -10.39
C ASP A 178 -4.88 13.91 -9.02
N LEU A 179 -5.87 13.97 -8.12
CA LEU A 179 -5.82 13.28 -6.82
C LEU A 179 -5.63 11.76 -6.97
N PHE A 180 -6.14 11.19 -8.06
CA PHE A 180 -6.05 9.76 -8.37
C PHE A 180 -4.89 9.38 -9.30
N LYS A 181 -3.97 10.30 -9.63
CA LYS A 181 -2.86 10.08 -10.58
C LYS A 181 -1.93 8.92 -10.24
N LYS A 182 -1.78 8.60 -8.94
CA LYS A 182 -0.98 7.45 -8.46
C LYS A 182 -1.79 6.17 -8.22
N SER A 183 -3.07 6.18 -8.57
CA SER A 183 -3.98 5.03 -8.43
C SER A 183 -4.18 4.31 -9.76
N LYS A 184 -4.89 3.18 -9.73
CA LYS A 184 -5.36 2.46 -10.93
C LYS A 184 -6.78 2.87 -11.34
N THR A 185 -7.20 4.08 -10.96
CA THR A 185 -8.53 4.60 -11.28
C THR A 185 -8.56 5.04 -12.74
N LEU A 186 -9.62 4.67 -13.46
CA LEU A 186 -9.85 5.15 -14.83
C LEU A 186 -11.01 6.12 -14.85
N PHE A 187 -10.96 7.10 -15.75
CA PHE A 187 -11.98 8.13 -15.88
C PHE A 187 -12.64 8.12 -17.27
N SER A 188 -13.91 8.49 -17.29
CA SER A 188 -14.67 8.80 -18.51
C SER A 188 -15.55 10.01 -18.25
N LEU A 189 -15.86 10.80 -19.28
CA LEU A 189 -16.70 11.99 -19.12
C LEU A 189 -17.70 12.13 -20.26
N MET A 190 -18.96 12.25 -19.88
CA MET A 190 -20.05 12.69 -20.74
C MET A 190 -20.60 14.02 -20.23
N GLN A 191 -20.85 14.95 -21.14
CA GLN A 191 -21.62 16.16 -20.87
C GLN A 191 -23.05 15.94 -21.32
N PHE A 192 -24.02 16.46 -20.57
CA PHE A 192 -25.43 16.42 -20.93
C PHE A 192 -26.07 17.81 -20.91
N SER A 193 -27.03 18.01 -21.81
CA SER A 193 -28.02 19.08 -21.79
C SER A 193 -29.34 18.48 -22.30
N GLU A 194 -29.94 19.00 -23.37
CA GLU A 194 -30.87 18.23 -24.19
C GLU A 194 -30.16 17.24 -25.13
N ASP A 195 -28.91 17.58 -25.46
CA ASP A 195 -27.96 16.76 -26.22
C ASP A 195 -26.95 16.06 -25.29
N PHE A 196 -26.25 15.06 -25.81
CA PHE A 196 -25.26 14.29 -25.04
C PHE A 196 -23.94 14.21 -25.81
N GLN A 197 -22.86 14.69 -25.20
CA GLN A 197 -21.53 14.65 -25.79
C GLN A 197 -20.57 13.82 -24.93
N LEU A 198 -20.12 12.70 -25.48
CA LEU A 198 -19.03 11.90 -24.90
C LEU A 198 -17.70 12.57 -25.25
N HIS A 199 -16.99 13.08 -24.24
CA HIS A 199 -15.70 13.75 -24.43
C HIS A 199 -14.55 12.76 -24.42
N PHE A 200 -14.56 11.80 -23.48
CA PHE A 200 -13.61 10.69 -23.49
C PHE A 200 -14.12 9.46 -22.74
N THR A 201 -13.68 8.30 -23.21
CA THR A 201 -13.94 6.96 -22.66
C THR A 201 -12.83 6.51 -21.71
N PHE A 202 -13.06 5.46 -20.93
CA PHE A 202 -12.03 4.82 -20.11
C PHE A 202 -10.82 4.37 -20.96
N ASN A 203 -11.06 3.86 -22.18
CA ASN A 203 -10.00 3.50 -23.12
C ASN A 203 -9.15 4.70 -23.57
N GLN A 204 -9.78 5.85 -23.83
CA GLN A 204 -9.06 7.08 -24.21
C GLN A 204 -8.26 7.63 -23.02
N PHE A 205 -8.84 7.66 -21.82
CA PHE A 205 -8.13 8.05 -20.61
C PHE A 205 -6.92 7.14 -20.35
N LYS A 206 -7.08 5.82 -20.48
CA LYS A 206 -5.97 4.87 -20.32
C LYS A 206 -4.81 5.13 -21.28
N LYS A 207 -5.09 5.60 -22.50
CA LYS A 207 -4.07 5.93 -23.52
C LYS A 207 -3.38 7.27 -23.23
N ASN A 208 -4.12 8.26 -22.74
CA ASN A 208 -3.58 9.58 -22.41
C ASN A 208 -4.21 10.12 -21.12
N PRO A 209 -3.68 9.76 -19.93
CA PRO A 209 -4.25 10.13 -18.64
C PRO A 209 -3.83 11.55 -18.22
N ASP A 210 -4.02 12.52 -19.11
CA ASP A 210 -3.72 13.94 -18.87
C ASP A 210 -5.04 14.73 -18.72
N PRO A 211 -5.41 15.14 -17.49
CA PRO A 211 -6.63 15.89 -17.24
C PRO A 211 -6.68 17.23 -17.99
N GLU A 212 -5.55 17.93 -18.13
CA GLU A 212 -5.51 19.21 -18.83
C GLU A 212 -5.82 19.02 -20.31
N PHE A 213 -5.24 17.99 -20.93
CA PHE A 213 -5.52 17.66 -22.33
C PHE A 213 -6.96 17.23 -22.57
N LEU A 214 -7.53 16.41 -21.67
CA LEU A 214 -8.85 15.83 -21.83
C LEU A 214 -10.00 16.79 -21.47
N VAL A 215 -9.81 17.62 -20.45
CA VAL A 215 -10.89 18.45 -19.87
C VAL A 215 -10.87 19.88 -20.43
N LYS A 216 -9.70 20.48 -20.65
CA LYS A 216 -9.60 21.88 -21.13
C LYS A 216 -10.41 22.16 -22.41
N PRO A 217 -10.43 21.28 -23.45
CA PRO A 217 -11.13 21.57 -24.70
C PRO A 217 -12.66 21.56 -24.59
N ILE A 218 -13.21 20.99 -23.51
CA ILE A 218 -14.65 20.81 -23.31
C ILE A 218 -15.35 22.18 -23.34
N ARG A 219 -16.35 22.31 -24.21
CA ARG A 219 -17.22 23.48 -24.35
C ARG A 219 -18.62 23.14 -23.84
N GLN A 220 -19.30 24.14 -23.27
CA GLN A 220 -20.67 24.01 -22.79
C GLN A 220 -21.63 23.85 -23.97
N LEU A 221 -22.59 22.92 -23.85
CA LEU A 221 -23.58 22.62 -24.89
C LEU A 221 -24.71 23.65 -24.94
N TYR A 222 -25.13 24.17 -23.78
CA TYR A 222 -26.39 24.88 -23.57
C TYR A 222 -27.62 24.02 -23.90
N GLY A 223 -28.82 24.59 -23.77
CA GLY A 223 -30.09 23.90 -24.01
C GLY A 223 -30.77 23.46 -22.72
N ARG A 224 -31.69 22.49 -22.80
CA ARG A 224 -32.43 21.96 -21.64
C ARG A 224 -31.59 21.00 -20.79
N THR A 225 -32.21 20.33 -19.82
CA THR A 225 -31.49 19.57 -18.77
C THR A 225 -32.06 18.15 -18.65
N HIS A 226 -31.56 17.23 -19.48
CA HIS A 226 -32.01 15.83 -19.55
C HIS A 226 -31.19 14.90 -18.63
N THR A 227 -31.22 15.17 -17.32
CA THR A 227 -30.43 14.49 -16.29
C THR A 227 -30.69 12.99 -16.18
N ALA A 228 -31.96 12.56 -16.11
CA ALA A 228 -32.33 11.15 -15.99
C ALA A 228 -31.92 10.37 -17.26
N THR A 229 -32.16 10.95 -18.44
CA THR A 229 -31.70 10.36 -19.71
C THR A 229 -30.18 10.26 -19.77
N GLY A 230 -29.46 11.28 -19.28
CA GLY A 230 -28.00 11.27 -19.18
C GLY A 230 -27.47 10.14 -18.30
N ILE A 231 -28.07 9.94 -17.12
CA ILE A 231 -27.72 8.83 -16.21
C ILE A 231 -27.85 7.49 -16.94
N ARG A 232 -28.97 7.25 -17.62
CA ARG A 232 -29.18 6.00 -18.39
C ARG A 232 -28.12 5.80 -19.47
N LYS A 233 -27.75 6.86 -20.19
CA LYS A 233 -26.70 6.78 -21.21
C LYS A 233 -25.35 6.43 -20.61
N VAL A 234 -24.98 7.00 -19.46
CA VAL A 234 -23.73 6.65 -18.78
C VAL A 234 -23.72 5.18 -18.35
N VAL A 235 -24.81 4.70 -17.75
CA VAL A 235 -24.96 3.29 -17.33
C VAL A 235 -24.78 2.35 -18.52
N ARG A 236 -25.46 2.62 -19.64
CA ARG A 236 -25.47 1.71 -20.80
C ARG A 236 -24.26 1.85 -21.72
N GLU A 237 -23.69 3.05 -21.83
CA GLU A 237 -22.66 3.34 -22.84
C GLU A 237 -21.26 3.45 -22.23
N LEU A 238 -21.09 4.21 -21.14
CA LEU A 238 -19.75 4.46 -20.58
C LEU A 238 -19.24 3.26 -19.77
N PHE A 239 -20.10 2.66 -18.93
CA PHE A 239 -19.76 1.48 -18.14
C PHE A 239 -19.77 0.17 -18.93
N HIS A 240 -19.72 0.25 -20.26
CA HIS A 240 -19.64 -0.90 -21.15
C HIS A 240 -18.18 -1.27 -21.46
N SER A 241 -17.89 -2.57 -21.56
CA SER A 241 -16.53 -3.10 -21.79
C SER A 241 -15.89 -2.57 -23.07
N SER A 242 -16.67 -2.34 -24.12
CA SER A 242 -16.19 -1.73 -25.38
C SER A 242 -15.67 -0.29 -25.22
N ARG A 243 -16.05 0.42 -24.15
CA ARG A 243 -15.52 1.74 -23.79
C ARG A 243 -14.37 1.67 -22.78
N GLY A 244 -13.96 0.48 -22.36
CA GLY A 244 -12.84 0.24 -21.47
C GLY A 244 -13.21 0.10 -19.99
N ALA A 245 -14.51 0.02 -19.67
CA ALA A 245 -14.96 -0.26 -18.32
C ALA A 245 -14.58 -1.70 -17.91
N ARG A 246 -14.17 -1.86 -16.66
CA ARG A 246 -13.70 -3.12 -16.09
C ARG A 246 -14.82 -3.77 -15.26
N GLU A 247 -14.89 -5.10 -15.30
CA GLU A 247 -15.95 -5.84 -14.60
C GLU A 247 -15.71 -5.93 -13.08
N ASN A 248 -14.45 -6.11 -12.65
CA ASN A 248 -14.10 -6.43 -11.24
C ASN A 248 -13.58 -5.22 -10.46
N VAL A 249 -14.14 -4.02 -10.68
CA VAL A 249 -13.74 -2.77 -10.03
C VAL A 249 -14.96 -2.01 -9.52
N PHE A 250 -14.79 -1.04 -8.63
CA PHE A 250 -15.91 -0.16 -8.26
C PHE A 250 -16.29 0.72 -9.44
N LYS A 251 -17.57 0.69 -9.83
CA LYS A 251 -18.14 1.61 -10.81
C LYS A 251 -18.76 2.78 -10.08
N ILE A 252 -18.29 4.00 -10.36
CA ILE A 252 -18.73 5.21 -9.68
C ILE A 252 -19.20 6.24 -10.72
N LEU A 253 -20.45 6.66 -10.62
CA LEU A 253 -21.01 7.77 -11.39
C LEU A 253 -21.02 9.04 -10.53
N VAL A 254 -20.37 10.10 -11.01
CA VAL A 254 -20.43 11.43 -10.40
C VAL A 254 -21.23 12.34 -11.31
N VAL A 255 -22.44 12.71 -10.88
CA VAL A 255 -23.30 13.67 -11.56
C VAL A 255 -22.99 15.06 -11.00
N ILE A 256 -22.73 16.03 -11.88
CA ILE A 256 -22.49 17.42 -11.50
C ILE A 256 -23.53 18.28 -12.20
N THR A 257 -24.40 18.94 -11.47
CA THR A 257 -25.57 19.68 -11.99
C THR A 257 -25.96 20.80 -11.03
N ASP A 258 -26.72 21.80 -11.48
CA ASP A 258 -27.37 22.77 -10.59
C ASP A 258 -28.63 22.22 -9.93
N GLY A 259 -29.14 21.08 -10.41
CA GLY A 259 -30.33 20.43 -9.88
C GLY A 259 -31.59 20.75 -10.65
N GLU A 260 -31.51 21.56 -11.71
CA GLU A 260 -32.62 21.76 -12.63
C GLU A 260 -32.80 20.51 -13.51
N LYS A 261 -34.04 20.02 -13.66
CA LYS A 261 -34.38 19.00 -14.67
C LYS A 261 -35.55 19.53 -15.49
N PHE A 262 -35.27 19.96 -16.70
CA PHE A 262 -36.26 20.55 -17.59
C PHE A 262 -36.23 19.86 -18.96
N GLY A 263 -37.41 19.48 -19.46
CA GLY A 263 -37.57 18.84 -20.77
C GLY A 263 -37.21 17.34 -20.85
N ASP A 264 -36.68 16.73 -19.78
CA ASP A 264 -36.29 15.32 -19.78
C ASP A 264 -37.51 14.39 -19.96
N PRO A 265 -37.53 13.52 -21.00
CA PRO A 265 -38.62 12.56 -21.20
C PRO A 265 -38.65 11.45 -20.14
N LEU A 266 -37.58 11.28 -19.35
CA LEU A 266 -37.50 10.28 -18.29
C LEU A 266 -37.54 10.89 -16.89
N ASP A 267 -37.91 10.05 -15.94
CA ASP A 267 -37.81 10.31 -14.52
C ASP A 267 -36.71 9.45 -13.89
N TYR A 268 -36.22 9.85 -12.72
CA TYR A 268 -35.18 9.12 -11.99
C TYR A 268 -35.62 7.69 -11.65
N LYS A 269 -36.92 7.49 -11.34
CA LYS A 269 -37.48 6.15 -11.07
C LYS A 269 -37.33 5.17 -12.24
N ASP A 270 -37.20 5.69 -13.47
CA ASP A 270 -37.08 4.87 -14.67
C ASP A 270 -35.64 4.39 -14.93
N VAL A 271 -34.64 5.06 -14.32
CA VAL A 271 -33.22 4.87 -14.65
C VAL A 271 -32.36 4.42 -13.47
N ILE A 272 -32.70 4.82 -12.24
CA ILE A 272 -31.92 4.47 -11.05
C ILE A 272 -31.93 2.95 -10.76
N PRO A 273 -33.05 2.22 -10.88
CA PRO A 273 -33.04 0.77 -10.66
C PRO A 273 -32.10 0.02 -11.62
N GLU A 274 -31.83 0.54 -12.81
CA GLU A 274 -30.86 -0.03 -13.73
C GLU A 274 -29.42 0.19 -13.23
N ALA A 275 -29.10 1.40 -12.77
CA ALA A 275 -27.80 1.70 -12.17
C ALA A 275 -27.53 0.85 -10.91
N ASP A 276 -28.55 0.56 -10.11
CA ASP A 276 -28.46 -0.31 -8.93
C ASP A 276 -28.14 -1.76 -9.29
N ARG A 277 -28.83 -2.32 -10.30
CA ARG A 277 -28.55 -3.68 -10.78
C ARG A 277 -27.13 -3.82 -11.31
N GLU A 278 -26.58 -2.77 -11.91
CA GLU A 278 -25.21 -2.72 -12.41
C GLU A 278 -24.15 -2.44 -11.33
N GLY A 279 -24.56 -2.27 -10.07
CA GLY A 279 -23.66 -2.03 -8.94
C GLY A 279 -22.93 -0.68 -9.00
N ILE A 280 -23.53 0.33 -9.66
CA ILE A 280 -22.92 1.64 -9.85
C ILE A 280 -23.20 2.52 -8.63
N ILE A 281 -22.15 2.89 -7.89
CA ILE A 281 -22.22 3.86 -6.79
C ILE A 281 -22.39 5.26 -7.40
N ARG A 282 -23.28 6.09 -6.85
CA ARG A 282 -23.61 7.39 -7.44
C ARG A 282 -23.40 8.51 -6.43
N TYR A 283 -22.75 9.57 -6.87
CA TYR A 283 -22.63 10.84 -6.16
C TYR A 283 -23.24 11.95 -7.00
N VAL A 284 -23.93 12.89 -6.35
CA VAL A 284 -24.47 14.09 -6.99
C VAL A 284 -23.83 15.31 -6.35
N ILE A 285 -23.30 16.19 -7.17
CA ILE A 285 -22.63 17.42 -6.76
C ILE A 285 -23.43 18.58 -7.33
N GLY A 286 -24.07 19.34 -6.43
CA GLY A 286 -24.78 20.56 -6.78
C GLY A 286 -23.80 21.69 -7.13
N VAL A 287 -24.17 22.56 -8.08
CA VAL A 287 -23.42 23.74 -8.48
C VAL A 287 -24.34 24.95 -8.55
N GLY A 288 -23.87 26.12 -8.12
CA GLY A 288 -24.64 27.36 -8.15
C GLY A 288 -25.36 27.67 -6.84
N TRP A 289 -26.24 28.67 -6.88
CA TRP A 289 -26.83 29.31 -5.69
C TRP A 289 -27.94 28.50 -5.00
N GLN A 290 -28.44 27.43 -5.62
CA GLN A 290 -29.47 26.56 -5.02
C GLN A 290 -28.96 25.70 -3.85
N LEU A 291 -27.69 25.88 -3.45
CA LEU A 291 -27.07 25.24 -2.28
C LEU A 291 -26.95 26.16 -1.04
N TYR A 292 -27.51 27.37 -1.09
CA TYR A 292 -27.64 28.28 0.06
C TYR A 292 -29.09 28.70 0.30
#